data_AF-A0AAP3E1G2-F1
#
_entry.id   AF-A0AAP3E1G2-F1
#
_cell.length_a   1.000
_cell.length_b   1.000
_cell.length_c   1.000
_cell.angle_alpha   90.00
_cell.angle_beta   90.00
_cell.angle_gamma   90.00
#
_symmetry.space_group_name_H-M   'P 1'
#
loop_
_entity.id
_entity.type
_entity.pdbx_description
1 polymer ?
#
loop_
_entity_poly.entity_id
_entity_poly.type
_entity_poly.pdbx_seq_one_letter_code
_entity_poly.pdbx_strand_id
1 'polypeptide(L)'
;MDRRHYLATGATVLGAGLAGCFNTSDEEHARSAVDGIETELGVDLWDLEDDTFVVDFYTSRDRRADIRVVATAYAESVADGFDHDAAGWAVDEDDGEPVYSFDIDLEWAQAFNGGERSEDEYLDRIEETIENE
;
A
#
# COMPACT_ATOMS: atom_id res chain seq x y z
N MET A 1 -66.56 15.81 1.19
CA MET A 1 -65.46 15.58 2.15
C MET A 1 -64.19 15.79 1.37
N ASP A 2 -63.45 16.87 1.63
CA ASP A 2 -62.21 17.18 0.91
C ASP A 2 -61.36 18.12 1.74
N ARG A 3 -60.28 17.60 2.38
CA ARG A 3 -59.16 18.40 2.90
C ARG A 3 -57.87 17.56 3.02
N ARG A 4 -56.96 17.85 2.09
CA ARG A 4 -55.55 18.23 2.27
C ARG A 4 -54.49 17.14 2.55
N HIS A 5 -53.54 17.16 1.61
CA HIS A 5 -52.17 16.64 1.57
C HIS A 5 -51.38 16.68 2.88
N TYR A 6 -50.55 15.64 3.08
CA TYR A 6 -49.16 15.76 3.53
C TYR A 6 -48.30 14.70 2.82
N LEU A 7 -47.52 15.16 1.83
CA LEU A 7 -46.32 14.47 1.36
C LEU A 7 -45.21 14.80 2.36
N ALA A 8 -44.68 13.81 3.06
CA ALA A 8 -43.47 13.95 3.85
C ALA A 8 -42.30 13.39 3.05
N THR A 9 -41.61 14.31 2.38
CA THR A 9 -40.28 14.12 1.78
C THR A 9 -39.28 13.89 2.91
N GLY A 10 -38.60 12.76 2.90
CA GLY A 10 -37.43 12.49 3.73
C GLY A 10 -36.23 12.24 2.82
N ALA A 11 -35.61 13.31 2.33
CA ALA A 11 -34.29 13.23 1.70
C ALA A 11 -33.25 13.26 2.83
N THR A 12 -32.70 12.10 3.17
CA THR A 12 -31.55 12.03 4.06
C THR A 12 -30.31 12.38 3.24
N VAL A 13 -29.95 13.67 3.23
CA VAL A 13 -28.61 14.11 2.81
C VAL A 13 -27.72 14.05 4.04
N LEU A 14 -26.93 12.97 4.15
CA LEU A 14 -25.67 12.98 4.90
C LEU A 14 -24.62 13.24 3.81
N GLY A 15 -24.03 14.42 3.69
CA GLY A 15 -23.17 15.00 4.72
C GLY A 15 -21.73 14.69 4.29
N ALA A 16 -21.19 15.53 3.40
CA ALA A 16 -19.88 15.39 2.79
C ALA A 16 -18.74 15.34 3.82
N GLY A 17 -17.86 14.34 3.69
CA GLY A 17 -16.48 14.40 4.15
C GLY A 17 -15.59 14.75 2.94
N LEU A 18 -14.80 15.81 3.05
CA LEU A 18 -13.73 16.15 2.12
C LEU A 18 -12.45 15.46 2.61
N ALA A 19 -11.86 14.55 1.84
CA ALA A 19 -10.43 14.20 1.91
C ALA A 19 -10.06 13.37 0.66
N GLY A 20 -9.08 13.83 -0.11
CA GLY A 20 -8.43 13.08 -1.20
C GLY A 20 -9.26 12.87 -2.47
N CYS A 21 -8.96 13.64 -3.52
CA CYS A 21 -9.16 13.14 -4.88
C CYS A 21 -8.09 12.08 -5.15
N PHE A 22 -8.09 10.95 -4.44
CA PHE A 22 -7.31 9.80 -4.89
C PHE A 22 -7.96 9.33 -6.17
N ASN A 23 -7.17 9.33 -7.24
CA ASN A 23 -7.60 8.81 -8.52
C ASN A 23 -7.95 7.33 -8.28
N THR A 24 -9.13 6.87 -8.67
CA THR A 24 -9.58 5.48 -8.40
C THR A 24 -8.54 4.45 -8.85
N SER A 25 -7.74 4.78 -9.86
CA SER A 25 -6.65 3.93 -10.35
C SER A 25 -5.51 3.75 -9.34
N ASP A 26 -5.19 4.74 -8.50
CA ASP A 26 -4.08 4.65 -7.55
C ASP A 26 -4.45 3.67 -6.42
N GLU A 27 -5.71 3.72 -5.98
CA GLU A 27 -6.26 2.75 -5.02
C GLU A 27 -6.31 1.33 -5.63
N GLU A 28 -6.66 1.20 -6.91
CA GLU A 28 -6.63 -0.09 -7.62
C GLU A 28 -5.21 -0.67 -7.71
N HIS A 29 -4.21 0.17 -8.00
CA HIS A 29 -2.81 -0.21 -8.04
C HIS A 29 -2.25 -0.58 -6.67
N ALA A 30 -2.50 0.23 -5.64
CA ALA A 30 -2.10 -0.08 -4.26
C ALA A 30 -2.73 -1.41 -3.81
N ARG A 31 -4.01 -1.62 -4.14
CA ARG A 31 -4.71 -2.88 -3.84
C ARG A 31 -4.08 -4.08 -4.55
N SER A 32 -3.65 -3.93 -5.80
CA SER A 32 -2.96 -5.00 -6.52
C SER A 32 -1.64 -5.38 -5.84
N ALA A 33 -0.87 -4.40 -5.35
CA ALA A 33 0.36 -4.67 -4.59
C ALA A 33 0.04 -5.41 -3.27
N VAL A 34 -0.97 -4.94 -2.54
CA VAL A 34 -1.43 -5.57 -1.29
C VAL A 34 -1.85 -7.01 -1.50
N ASP A 35 -2.64 -7.31 -2.54
CA ASP A 35 -3.10 -8.67 -2.84
C ASP A 35 -1.91 -9.63 -3.12
N GLY A 36 -0.83 -9.12 -3.73
CA GLY A 36 0.42 -9.85 -3.92
C GLY A 36 1.13 -10.16 -2.61
N ILE A 37 1.23 -9.17 -1.71
CA ILE A 37 1.87 -9.31 -0.39
C ILE A 37 1.06 -10.24 0.52
N GLU A 38 -0.26 -10.04 0.58
CA GLU A 38 -1.18 -10.80 1.43
C GLU A 38 -1.12 -12.31 1.11
N THR A 39 -0.87 -12.66 -0.14
CA THR A 39 -0.75 -14.05 -0.59
C THR A 39 0.44 -14.79 0.03
N GLU A 40 1.55 -14.09 0.32
CA GLU A 40 2.79 -14.72 0.80
C GLU A 40 3.10 -14.46 2.28
N LEU A 41 2.84 -13.24 2.77
CA LEU A 41 3.17 -12.81 4.15
C LEU A 41 1.93 -12.54 5.01
N GLY A 42 0.82 -12.15 4.39
CA GLY A 42 -0.31 -11.56 5.10
C GLY A 42 -0.09 -10.07 5.38
N VAL A 43 -1.18 -9.32 5.39
CA VAL A 43 -1.19 -7.85 5.56
C VAL A 43 -2.12 -7.51 6.72
N ASP A 44 -1.65 -6.67 7.64
CA ASP A 44 -2.46 -6.17 8.76
C ASP A 44 -3.22 -4.89 8.36
N LEU A 45 -2.51 -3.94 7.78
CA LEU A 45 -3.03 -2.64 7.36
C LEU A 45 -2.30 -2.15 6.11
N TRP A 46 -2.96 -1.30 5.32
CA TRP A 46 -2.30 -0.50 4.30
C TRP A 46 -3.05 0.83 4.13
N ASP A 47 -2.33 1.86 3.68
CA ASP A 47 -2.88 3.18 3.38
C ASP A 47 -2.04 3.88 2.29
N LEU A 48 -2.55 4.99 1.78
CA LEU A 48 -1.84 5.89 0.86
C LEU A 48 -1.79 7.28 1.53
N GLU A 49 -0.67 7.56 2.19
CA GLU A 49 -0.46 8.77 3.00
C GLU A 49 0.60 9.67 2.34
N ASP A 50 0.29 10.95 2.14
CA ASP A 50 1.24 11.96 1.65
C ASP A 50 2.09 11.48 0.42
N ASP A 51 1.42 10.90 -0.59
CA ASP A 51 2.03 10.35 -1.82
C ASP A 51 2.93 9.11 -1.59
N THR A 52 2.76 8.40 -0.47
CA THR A 52 3.47 7.16 -0.12
C THR A 52 2.49 6.03 0.18
N PHE A 53 2.66 4.89 -0.49
CA PHE A 53 1.97 3.64 -0.19
C PHE A 53 2.59 2.98 1.05
N VAL A 54 1.83 2.90 2.14
CA VAL A 54 2.29 2.30 3.40
C VAL A 54 1.61 0.94 3.56
N VAL A 55 2.39 -0.09 3.89
CA VAL A 55 1.88 -1.44 4.14
C VAL A 55 2.48 -2.06 5.40
N ASP A 56 1.60 -2.53 6.29
CA ASP A 56 1.95 -3.29 7.48
C ASP A 56 1.73 -4.78 7.18
N PHE A 57 2.78 -5.59 7.32
CA PHE A 57 2.76 -7.01 6.95
C PHE A 57 3.38 -7.90 8.03
N TYR A 58 2.94 -9.15 8.12
CA TYR A 58 3.49 -10.09 9.11
C TYR A 58 4.85 -10.63 8.64
N THR A 59 5.90 -10.44 9.44
CA THR A 59 7.25 -10.91 9.07
C THR A 59 7.36 -12.44 9.09
N SER A 60 8.02 -13.02 8.08
CA SER A 60 8.41 -14.44 8.11
C SER A 60 9.65 -14.71 8.98
N ARG A 61 10.22 -13.66 9.60
CA ARG A 61 11.52 -13.61 10.29
C ARG A 61 12.74 -13.84 9.38
N ASP A 62 12.54 -13.97 8.07
CA ASP A 62 13.58 -13.82 7.05
C ASP A 62 13.39 -12.48 6.33
N ARG A 63 14.08 -11.46 6.84
CA ARG A 63 13.95 -10.08 6.38
C ARG A 63 14.19 -9.91 4.88
N ARG A 64 15.17 -10.60 4.30
CA ARG A 64 15.46 -10.46 2.87
C ARG A 64 14.37 -11.11 2.03
N ALA A 65 13.79 -12.22 2.51
CA ALA A 65 12.64 -12.85 1.86
C ALA A 65 11.40 -11.94 1.93
N ASP A 66 11.12 -11.36 3.10
CA ASP A 66 10.01 -10.44 3.31
C ASP A 66 10.09 -9.22 2.38
N ILE A 67 11.26 -8.54 2.37
CA ILE A 67 11.52 -7.40 1.50
C ILE A 67 11.33 -7.78 0.04
N ARG A 68 11.79 -8.98 -0.39
CA ARG A 68 11.59 -9.43 -1.77
C ARG A 68 10.10 -9.48 -2.14
N VAL A 69 9.25 -10.04 -1.28
CA VAL A 69 7.81 -10.14 -1.54
C VAL A 69 7.21 -8.75 -1.72
N VAL A 70 7.43 -7.85 -0.76
CA VAL A 70 6.88 -6.49 -0.78
C VAL A 70 7.41 -5.69 -1.97
N ALA A 71 8.72 -5.72 -2.19
CA ALA A 71 9.36 -4.97 -3.26
C ALA A 71 8.95 -5.45 -4.66
N THR A 72 8.70 -6.75 -4.83
CA THR A 72 8.24 -7.32 -6.10
C THR A 72 6.79 -6.94 -6.39
N ALA A 73 5.90 -7.10 -5.41
CA ALA A 73 4.50 -6.73 -5.55
C ALA A 73 4.32 -5.22 -5.82
N TYR A 74 5.11 -4.38 -5.14
CA TYR A 74 5.16 -2.95 -5.44
C TYR A 74 5.70 -2.67 -6.85
N ALA A 75 6.80 -3.30 -7.27
CA ALA A 75 7.34 -3.11 -8.61
C ALA A 75 6.36 -3.53 -9.72
N GLU A 76 5.61 -4.61 -9.53
CA GLU A 76 4.54 -5.01 -10.45
C GLU A 76 3.47 -3.91 -10.58
N SER A 77 3.04 -3.33 -9.45
CA SER A 77 2.09 -2.21 -9.44
C SER A 77 2.64 -0.96 -10.14
N VAL A 78 3.92 -0.64 -9.95
CA VAL A 78 4.61 0.44 -10.69
C VAL A 78 4.65 0.17 -12.19
N ALA A 79 4.82 -1.09 -12.62
CA ALA A 79 4.78 -1.45 -14.03
C ALA A 79 3.40 -1.23 -14.67
N ASP A 80 2.33 -1.33 -13.87
CA ASP A 80 0.94 -1.04 -14.27
C ASP A 80 0.58 0.46 -14.23
N GLY A 81 1.48 1.29 -13.71
CA GLY A 81 1.35 2.75 -13.74
C GLY A 81 1.19 3.40 -12.38
N PHE A 82 1.45 2.69 -11.28
CA PHE A 82 1.53 3.28 -9.95
C PHE A 82 2.73 4.24 -9.84
N ASP A 83 2.50 5.43 -9.31
CA ASP A 83 3.46 6.55 -9.32
C ASP A 83 3.70 7.18 -7.94
N HIS A 84 3.55 6.37 -6.88
CA HIS A 84 3.80 6.74 -5.48
C HIS A 84 5.01 5.99 -4.94
N ASP A 85 5.76 6.58 -4.00
CA ASP A 85 6.78 5.86 -3.23
C ASP A 85 6.11 4.81 -2.31
N ALA A 86 6.89 3.91 -1.70
CA ALA A 86 6.33 2.93 -0.76
C ALA A 86 7.14 2.78 0.52
N ALA A 87 6.46 2.43 1.62
CA ALA A 87 7.07 2.07 2.90
C ALA A 87 6.44 0.77 3.42
N GLY A 88 7.29 -0.15 3.89
CA GLY A 88 6.88 -1.41 4.48
C GLY A 88 7.18 -1.45 5.97
N TRP A 89 6.21 -1.88 6.78
CA TRP A 89 6.33 -2.10 8.21
C TRP A 89 6.11 -3.57 8.54
N ALA A 90 7.16 -4.23 8.99
CA ALA A 90 7.08 -5.62 9.39
C ALA A 90 6.63 -5.71 10.84
N VAL A 91 5.55 -6.43 11.10
CA VAL A 91 5.01 -6.66 12.45
C VAL A 91 5.12 -8.14 12.84
N ASP A 92 5.30 -8.42 14.13
CA ASP A 92 5.26 -9.80 14.64
C ASP A 92 3.80 -10.31 14.68
N GLU A 93 3.55 -11.52 14.16
CA GLU A 93 2.21 -12.12 14.09
C GLU A 93 1.62 -12.42 15.49
N ASP A 94 2.46 -12.67 16.49
CA ASP A 94 2.02 -13.09 17.83
C ASP A 94 1.46 -11.91 18.66
N ASP A 95 2.08 -10.74 18.57
CA ASP A 95 1.78 -9.57 19.41
C ASP A 95 1.51 -8.26 18.66
N GLY A 96 1.76 -8.21 17.34
CA GLY A 96 1.56 -7.04 16.50
C GLY A 96 2.57 -5.93 16.74
N GLU A 97 3.66 -6.18 17.48
CA GLU A 97 4.71 -5.19 17.66
C GLU A 97 5.53 -5.02 16.37
N PRO A 98 5.90 -3.78 16.01
CA PRO A 98 6.74 -3.54 14.85
C PRO A 98 8.15 -4.09 15.09
N VAL A 99 8.72 -4.70 14.06
CA VAL A 99 10.04 -5.36 14.09
C VAL A 99 11.07 -4.55 13.31
N TYR A 100 10.71 -4.11 12.10
CA TYR A 100 11.54 -3.25 11.26
C TYR A 100 10.68 -2.55 10.21
N SER A 101 11.20 -1.47 9.65
CA SER A 101 10.61 -0.76 8.51
C SER A 101 11.64 -0.54 7.40
N PHE A 102 11.17 -0.23 6.20
CA PHE A 102 12.00 0.16 5.06
C PHE A 102 11.20 1.02 4.07
N ASP A 103 11.92 1.78 3.25
CA ASP A 103 11.39 2.62 2.18
C ASP A 103 11.78 2.06 0.82
N ILE A 104 10.93 2.29 -0.18
CA ILE A 104 11.18 1.97 -1.58
C ILE A 104 10.89 3.22 -2.41
N ASP A 105 11.94 3.83 -2.96
CA ASP A 105 11.79 4.93 -3.92
C ASP A 105 11.19 4.40 -5.23
N LEU A 106 10.21 5.12 -5.79
CA LEU A 106 9.61 4.86 -7.08
C LEU A 106 10.63 4.74 -8.21
N GLU A 107 11.65 5.61 -8.20
CA GLU A 107 12.73 5.61 -9.21
C GLU A 107 13.48 4.27 -9.24
N TRP A 108 13.56 3.56 -8.10
CA TRP A 108 14.23 2.27 -8.03
C TRP A 108 13.42 1.14 -8.64
N ALA A 109 12.12 1.12 -8.37
CA ALA A 109 11.19 0.18 -9.00
C ALA A 109 11.09 0.40 -10.50
N GLN A 110 11.07 1.66 -10.96
CA GLN A 110 11.10 2.01 -12.39
C GLN A 110 12.39 1.52 -13.06
N ALA A 111 13.56 1.73 -12.45
CA ALA A 111 14.84 1.26 -12.99
C ALA A 111 14.91 -0.28 -13.03
N PHE A 112 14.34 -0.97 -12.03
CA PHE A 112 14.23 -2.42 -12.03
C PHE A 112 13.32 -2.93 -13.17
N ASN A 113 12.11 -2.39 -13.29
CA ASN A 113 11.17 -2.75 -14.36
C ASN A 113 11.69 -2.42 -15.77
N GLY A 114 12.48 -1.36 -15.91
CA GLY A 114 13.16 -0.99 -17.15
C GLY A 114 14.36 -1.88 -17.50
N GLY A 115 14.80 -2.74 -16.59
CA GLY A 115 15.99 -3.58 -16.74
C GLY A 115 17.32 -2.81 -16.62
N GLU A 116 17.28 -1.58 -16.12
CA GLU A 116 18.47 -0.76 -15.83
C GLU A 116 19.15 -1.19 -14.52
N ARG A 117 18.39 -1.87 -13.66
CA ARG A 117 18.83 -2.44 -12.39
C ARG A 117 18.42 -3.91 -12.28
N SER A 118 19.31 -4.75 -11.76
CA SER A 118 18.99 -6.16 -11.45
C SER A 118 18.13 -6.28 -10.18
N GLU A 119 17.50 -7.44 -9.98
CA GLU A 119 16.74 -7.72 -8.73
C GLU A 119 17.64 -7.53 -7.49
N ASP A 120 18.84 -8.12 -7.50
CA ASP A 120 19.74 -8.02 -6.36
C ASP A 120 20.13 -6.56 -6.04
N GLU A 121 20.45 -5.75 -7.05
CA GLU A 121 20.75 -4.33 -6.85
C GLU A 121 19.54 -3.52 -6.36
N TYR A 122 18.33 -3.90 -6.77
CA TYR A 122 17.09 -3.28 -6.31
C TYR A 122 16.82 -3.59 -4.84
N LEU A 123 16.91 -4.87 -4.47
CA LEU A 123 16.73 -5.31 -3.09
C LEU A 123 17.85 -4.79 -2.17
N ASP A 124 19.10 -4.76 -2.63
CA ASP A 124 20.23 -4.20 -1.87
C ASP A 124 19.98 -2.74 -1.52
N ARG A 125 19.39 -1.97 -2.46
CA ARG A 125 19.10 -0.56 -2.25
C ARG A 125 18.01 -0.33 -1.19
N ILE A 126 17.00 -1.19 -1.16
CA ILE A 126 15.95 -1.17 -0.13
C ILE A 126 16.52 -1.61 1.22
N GLU A 127 17.42 -2.60 1.26
CA GLU A 127 18.05 -3.00 2.52
C GLU A 127 18.89 -1.88 3.17
N GLU A 128 19.38 -0.91 2.38
CA GLU A 128 20.08 0.26 2.91
C GLU A 128 19.17 1.24 3.66
N THR A 129 17.84 1.16 3.50
CA THR A 129 16.87 2.03 4.17
C THR A 129 16.28 1.40 5.44
N ILE A 130 16.70 0.19 5.81
CA ILE A 130 16.06 -0.52 6.93
C ILE A 130 16.28 0.22 8.25
N GLU A 131 15.19 0.45 8.98
CA GLU A 131 15.19 0.89 10.37
C GLU A 131 14.67 -0.23 11.28
N ASN A 132 15.21 -0.35 12.50
CA ASN A 132 14.79 -1.37 13.46
C ASN A 132 14.05 -0.66 14.60
N GLU A 133 12.95 -1.25 15.03
CA GLU A 133 12.01 -0.69 16.01
C GLU A 133 12.27 -1.18 17.45
#